data_AF-A0A2T0WIV2-F1
#
_entry.id   AF-A0A2T0WIV2-F1
#
_cell.length_a   1.000
_cell.length_b   1.000
_cell.length_c   1.000
_cell.angle_alpha   90.00
_cell.angle_beta   90.00
_cell.angle_gamma   90.00
#
_symmetry.space_group_name_H-M   'P 1'
#
loop_
_entity.id
_entity.type
_entity.pdbx_description
1 polymer ?
#
loop_
_entity_poly.entity_id
_entity_poly.type
_entity_poly.pdbx_seq_one_letter_code
_entity_poly.pdbx_strand_id
1 'polypeptide(L)'
;MNNYKKTIPLALIFTFFSFLNSSEAQLINKFENLQGFTKTDDITILDDFSEVSGLVKIGEAYSKARGVTLFSAMNNLNSRAKRKLLEEATVRGASHVLITKRLPDDGIGLTSLFLGRLFSYQAIFYKEDSNIISENQVRSVIQNNRFTATQTMTTNRNTFGAKHANFGSGSILRVDSNTELTSKNGKVFIIAKTPKPTGIIISDTYEVIGFNSDYILLTKEIKDEKMFRAYLLKKN
;
A
#
# COMPACT_ATOMS: atom_id res chain seq x y z
N MET A 1 -35.37 47.53 -17.34
CA MET A 1 -35.07 46.68 -16.16
C MET A 1 -34.71 45.29 -16.66
N ASN A 2 -33.42 44.95 -16.69
CA ASN A 2 -32.93 43.68 -17.22
C ASN A 2 -32.93 42.59 -16.14
N ASN A 3 -33.77 41.58 -16.32
CA ASN A 3 -33.83 40.38 -15.49
C ASN A 3 -32.78 39.36 -15.98
N TYR A 4 -31.57 39.42 -15.45
CA TYR A 4 -30.60 38.33 -15.57
C TYR A 4 -30.95 37.22 -14.56
N LYS A 5 -31.73 36.23 -15.01
CA LYS A 5 -31.83 34.95 -14.32
C LYS A 5 -30.46 34.27 -14.38
N LYS A 6 -29.74 34.23 -13.25
CA LYS A 6 -28.49 33.47 -13.08
C LYS A 6 -28.80 31.97 -13.14
N THR A 7 -28.77 31.40 -14.34
CA THR A 7 -28.61 29.95 -14.51
C THR A 7 -27.14 29.62 -14.26
N ILE A 8 -26.83 29.07 -13.09
CA ILE A 8 -25.53 28.45 -12.85
C ILE A 8 -25.42 27.29 -13.84
N PRO A 9 -24.40 27.26 -14.72
CA PRO A 9 -24.31 26.23 -15.75
C PRO A 9 -24.04 24.90 -15.05
N LEU A 10 -24.97 23.94 -15.21
CA LEU A 10 -24.88 22.57 -14.69
C LEU A 10 -23.53 21.88 -15.03
N ALA A 11 -22.88 22.32 -16.12
CA ALA A 11 -21.56 21.88 -16.55
C ALA A 11 -20.43 22.13 -15.52
N LEU A 12 -20.55 23.17 -14.68
CA LEU A 12 -19.57 23.50 -13.64
C LEU A 12 -19.69 22.57 -12.41
N ILE A 13 -20.83 21.93 -12.21
CA ILE A 13 -21.04 20.94 -11.15
C ILE A 13 -20.46 19.58 -11.58
N PHE A 14 -20.51 19.24 -12.86
CA PHE A 14 -19.94 17.99 -13.38
C PHE A 14 -18.40 17.98 -13.45
N THR A 15 -17.76 19.14 -13.67
CA THR A 15 -16.29 19.22 -13.62
C THR A 15 -15.75 19.07 -12.20
N PHE A 16 -16.51 19.48 -11.17
CA PHE A 16 -16.09 19.32 -9.77
C PHE A 16 -16.16 17.86 -9.28
N PHE A 17 -17.11 17.05 -9.78
CA PHE A 17 -17.18 15.62 -9.46
C PHE A 17 -16.15 14.76 -10.19
N SER A 18 -15.54 15.28 -11.25
CA SER A 18 -14.52 14.56 -12.03
C SER A 18 -13.12 14.62 -11.39
N PHE A 19 -12.89 15.52 -10.42
CA PHE A 19 -11.59 15.71 -9.77
C PHE A 19 -11.41 14.96 -8.44
N LEU A 20 -12.44 14.29 -7.91
CA LEU A 20 -12.35 13.60 -6.62
C LEU A 20 -12.03 12.10 -6.71
N ASN A 21 -11.90 11.52 -7.90
CA ASN A 21 -11.75 10.07 -8.06
C ASN A 21 -10.44 9.60 -8.70
N SER A 22 -9.47 10.48 -8.98
CA SER A 22 -8.32 10.11 -9.82
C SER A 22 -6.93 10.31 -9.21
N SER A 23 -6.79 10.78 -7.97
CA SER A 23 -5.46 11.02 -7.37
C SER A 23 -4.95 9.93 -6.41
N GLU A 24 -5.79 8.97 -6.00
CA GLU A 24 -5.47 8.11 -4.84
C GLU A 24 -4.89 6.72 -5.16
N ALA A 25 -4.76 6.30 -6.43
CA ALA A 25 -4.24 4.97 -6.80
C ALA A 25 -3.13 4.96 -7.87
N GLN A 26 -2.75 6.12 -8.41
CA GLN A 26 -2.03 6.16 -9.69
C GLN A 26 -0.52 5.88 -9.65
N LEU A 27 0.11 5.73 -8.48
CA LEU A 27 1.58 5.70 -8.44
C LEU A 27 2.16 4.31 -8.72
N ILE A 28 1.68 3.23 -8.09
CA ILE A 28 2.14 1.88 -8.43
C ILE A 28 1.36 1.28 -9.62
N ASN A 29 0.17 1.82 -9.91
CA ASN A 29 -0.64 1.35 -11.04
C ASN A 29 -0.01 1.63 -12.42
N LYS A 30 0.94 2.58 -12.52
CA LYS A 30 1.63 2.96 -13.77
C LYS A 30 2.81 2.07 -14.16
N PHE A 31 3.32 1.23 -13.26
CA PHE A 31 4.45 0.36 -13.56
C PHE A 31 3.89 -1.01 -13.95
N GLU A 32 3.86 -1.26 -15.25
CA GLU A 32 3.42 -2.53 -15.80
C GLU A 32 4.42 -3.63 -15.43
N ASN A 33 3.87 -4.77 -14.96
CA ASN A 33 4.56 -6.04 -14.81
C ASN A 33 5.76 -6.05 -13.85
N LEU A 34 5.56 -5.62 -12.61
CA LEU A 34 6.49 -5.95 -11.52
C LEU A 34 6.26 -7.39 -11.07
N GLN A 35 7.23 -8.27 -11.33
CA GLN A 35 7.16 -9.66 -10.90
C GLN A 35 7.04 -9.74 -9.38
N GLY A 36 6.05 -10.52 -8.90
CA GLY A 36 5.81 -10.74 -7.48
C GLY A 36 5.02 -9.64 -6.76
N PHE A 37 4.58 -8.60 -7.47
CA PHE A 37 3.77 -7.51 -6.92
C PHE A 37 2.34 -7.53 -7.49
N THR A 38 1.35 -7.33 -6.62
CA THR A 38 -0.07 -7.24 -6.99
C THR A 38 -0.59 -5.86 -6.63
N LYS A 39 -1.28 -5.20 -7.56
CA LYS A 39 -1.89 -3.87 -7.34
C LYS A 39 -3.12 -4.01 -6.45
N THR A 40 -3.48 -2.93 -5.75
CA THR A 40 -4.66 -2.90 -4.86
C THR A 40 -5.94 -3.42 -5.51
N ASP A 41 -6.17 -3.05 -6.78
CA ASP A 41 -7.38 -3.43 -7.53
C ASP A 41 -7.35 -4.87 -8.04
N ASP A 42 -6.15 -5.47 -8.12
CA ASP A 42 -5.92 -6.85 -8.61
C ASP A 42 -5.84 -7.86 -7.45
N ILE A 43 -5.96 -7.41 -6.19
CA ILE A 43 -5.94 -8.31 -5.04
C ILE A 43 -7.22 -9.14 -4.99
N THR A 44 -7.06 -10.46 -5.03
CA THR A 44 -8.16 -11.40 -4.86
C THR A 44 -8.59 -11.45 -3.40
N ILE A 45 -9.88 -11.28 -3.15
CA ILE A 45 -10.46 -11.49 -1.81
C ILE A 45 -10.99 -12.92 -1.78
N LEU A 46 -10.46 -13.71 -0.85
CA LEU A 46 -10.89 -15.09 -0.63
C LEU A 46 -12.18 -15.11 0.18
N ASP A 47 -13.09 -16.00 -0.18
CA ASP A 47 -14.37 -16.15 0.52
C ASP A 47 -14.25 -17.04 1.76
N ASP A 48 -13.40 -18.08 1.70
CA ASP A 48 -13.18 -18.99 2.82
C ASP A 48 -11.76 -19.60 2.87
N PHE A 49 -11.52 -20.44 3.88
CA PHE A 49 -10.23 -21.10 4.09
C PHE A 49 -9.93 -22.24 3.10
N SER A 50 -10.90 -22.73 2.34
CA SER A 50 -10.66 -23.78 1.33
C SER A 50 -9.90 -23.22 0.12
N GLU A 51 -10.05 -21.94 -0.16
CA GLU A 51 -9.38 -21.22 -1.26
C GLU A 51 -7.92 -20.85 -0.96
N VAL A 52 -7.42 -21.12 0.25
CA VAL A 52 -6.01 -20.80 0.61
C VAL A 52 -5.02 -21.84 0.11
N SER A 53 -5.49 -22.95 -0.46
CA SER A 53 -4.64 -24.03 -0.95
C SER A 53 -3.66 -23.52 -2.02
N GLY A 54 -2.36 -23.78 -1.83
CA GLY A 54 -1.29 -23.28 -2.73
C GLY A 54 -0.89 -21.81 -2.51
N LEU A 55 -1.34 -21.19 -1.42
CA LEU A 55 -0.94 -19.83 -1.04
C LEU A 55 -0.05 -19.83 0.21
N VAL A 56 0.95 -18.95 0.23
CA VAL A 56 1.81 -18.72 1.39
C VAL A 56 1.27 -17.58 2.23
N LYS A 57 1.03 -17.84 3.52
CA LYS A 57 0.68 -16.81 4.50
C LYS A 57 1.86 -15.85 4.67
N ILE A 58 1.64 -14.56 4.40
CA ILE A 58 2.67 -13.52 4.60
C ILE A 58 2.47 -12.73 5.91
N GLY A 59 1.28 -12.81 6.50
CA GLY A 59 0.99 -12.25 7.81
C GLY A 59 -0.46 -11.88 8.03
N GLU A 60 -0.76 -11.37 9.21
CA GLU A 60 -2.11 -10.95 9.61
C GLU A 60 -2.22 -9.43 9.54
N ALA A 61 -3.44 -8.93 9.37
CA ALA A 61 -3.71 -7.52 9.24
C ALA A 61 -5.02 -7.13 9.92
N TYR A 62 -5.06 -5.88 10.37
CA TYR A 62 -6.26 -5.25 10.87
C TYR A 62 -6.41 -3.88 10.24
N SER A 63 -7.61 -3.59 9.72
CA SER A 63 -7.98 -2.27 9.25
C SER A 63 -9.21 -1.73 9.98
N LYS A 64 -9.27 -0.41 10.16
CA LYS A 64 -10.44 0.28 10.71
C LYS A 64 -10.71 1.62 10.03
N ALA A 65 -11.98 1.99 9.96
CA ALA A 65 -12.43 3.32 9.58
C ALA A 65 -13.47 3.82 10.59
N ARG A 66 -13.26 5.04 11.09
CA ARG A 66 -14.15 5.72 12.02
C ARG A 66 -14.84 6.88 11.32
N GLY A 67 -16.13 7.03 11.59
CA GLY A 67 -16.94 8.18 11.22
C GLY A 67 -16.68 9.35 12.17
N VAL A 68 -16.71 10.56 11.63
CA VAL A 68 -16.59 11.77 12.48
C VAL A 68 -17.87 11.99 13.29
N THR A 69 -19.01 11.54 12.76
CA THR A 69 -20.33 11.68 13.38
C THR A 69 -21.05 10.33 13.45
N LEU A 70 -22.07 10.26 14.30
CA LEU A 70 -23.01 9.13 14.38
C LEU A 70 -23.75 8.85 13.07
N PHE A 71 -23.98 9.89 12.25
CA PHE A 71 -24.68 9.77 10.98
C PHE A 71 -23.79 9.30 9.82
N SER A 72 -22.53 8.97 10.10
CA SER A 72 -21.64 8.42 9.08
C SER A 72 -22.24 7.13 8.51
N ALA A 73 -22.39 7.09 7.19
CA ALA A 73 -22.93 5.93 6.49
C ALA A 73 -22.03 4.71 6.70
N MET A 74 -22.59 3.60 7.18
CA MET A 74 -21.80 2.41 7.48
C MET A 74 -21.15 1.82 6.22
N ASN A 75 -21.82 1.93 5.07
CA ASN A 75 -21.27 1.54 3.77
C ASN A 75 -19.98 2.33 3.44
N ASN A 76 -19.92 3.62 3.74
CA ASN A 76 -18.73 4.43 3.50
C ASN A 76 -17.58 4.02 4.44
N LEU A 77 -17.88 3.69 5.70
CA LEU A 77 -16.88 3.20 6.65
C LEU A 77 -16.35 1.83 6.23
N ASN A 78 -17.24 0.93 5.81
CA ASN A 78 -16.88 -0.36 5.24
C ASN A 78 -15.93 -0.18 4.04
N SER A 79 -16.31 0.59 3.02
CA SER A 79 -15.47 0.82 1.84
C SER A 79 -14.11 1.42 2.18
N ARG A 80 -14.05 2.38 3.12
CA ARG A 80 -12.79 2.97 3.59
C ARG A 80 -11.91 1.96 4.34
N ALA A 81 -12.50 1.14 5.21
CA ALA A 81 -11.76 0.11 5.93
C ALA A 81 -11.24 -0.97 4.98
N LYS A 82 -12.05 -1.39 4.00
CA LYS A 82 -11.68 -2.33 2.95
C LYS A 82 -10.53 -1.78 2.10
N ARG A 83 -10.64 -0.55 1.61
CA ARG A 83 -9.58 0.10 0.82
C ARG A 83 -8.24 0.11 1.55
N LYS A 84 -8.22 0.54 2.82
CA LYS A 84 -7.01 0.54 3.64
C LYS A 84 -6.39 -0.84 3.82
N LEU A 85 -7.24 -1.87 3.94
CA LEU A 85 -6.77 -3.24 4.06
C LEU A 85 -6.07 -3.70 2.79
N LEU A 86 -6.65 -3.42 1.62
CA LEU A 86 -6.08 -3.78 0.33
C LEU A 86 -4.82 -2.96 0.01
N GLU A 87 -4.78 -1.68 0.38
CA GLU A 87 -3.58 -0.85 0.28
C GLU A 87 -2.44 -1.41 1.13
N GLU A 88 -2.72 -1.88 2.36
CA GLU A 88 -1.72 -2.53 3.20
C GLU A 88 -1.25 -3.87 2.62
N ALA A 89 -2.18 -4.67 2.12
CA ALA A 89 -1.88 -5.94 1.45
C ALA A 89 -0.92 -5.72 0.27
N THR A 90 -1.19 -4.70 -0.55
CA THR A 90 -0.32 -4.26 -1.67
C THR A 90 1.09 -3.89 -1.18
N VAL A 91 1.19 -3.03 -0.16
CA VAL A 91 2.47 -2.59 0.41
C VAL A 91 3.26 -3.73 1.05
N ARG A 92 2.59 -4.81 1.45
CA ARG A 92 3.21 -6.02 1.99
C ARG A 92 3.45 -7.10 0.94
N GLY A 93 3.14 -6.86 -0.33
CA GLY A 93 3.34 -7.81 -1.42
C GLY A 93 2.37 -9.00 -1.41
N ALA A 94 1.18 -8.83 -0.83
CA ALA A 94 0.12 -9.84 -0.90
C ALA A 94 -0.52 -9.85 -2.29
N SER A 95 -0.98 -11.03 -2.71
CA SER A 95 -1.84 -11.19 -3.89
C SER A 95 -3.28 -11.52 -3.50
N HIS A 96 -3.46 -12.14 -2.33
CA HIS A 96 -4.74 -12.63 -1.85
C HIS A 96 -4.99 -12.15 -0.40
N VAL A 97 -6.26 -11.90 -0.07
CA VAL A 97 -6.68 -11.48 1.26
C VAL A 97 -7.88 -12.30 1.71
N LEU A 98 -7.72 -13.04 2.81
CA LEU A 98 -8.84 -13.72 3.48
C LEU A 98 -9.36 -12.83 4.60
N ILE A 99 -10.62 -12.38 4.51
CA ILE A 99 -11.24 -11.60 5.57
C ILE A 99 -11.83 -12.56 6.62
N THR A 100 -11.19 -12.66 7.78
CA THR A 100 -11.61 -13.58 8.84
C THR A 100 -12.73 -13.03 9.71
N LYS A 101 -12.77 -11.70 9.91
CA LYS A 101 -13.88 -11.04 10.63
C LYS A 101 -14.23 -9.68 10.03
N ARG A 102 -15.54 -9.42 9.97
CA ARG A 102 -16.13 -8.11 9.69
C ARG A 102 -16.80 -7.61 10.97
N LEU A 103 -16.35 -6.49 11.49
CA LEU A 103 -16.78 -5.96 12.78
C LEU A 103 -17.39 -4.56 12.57
N PRO A 104 -18.69 -4.47 12.22
CA PRO A 104 -19.42 -3.22 12.30
C PRO A 104 -19.69 -2.86 13.75
N ASP A 105 -19.50 -1.59 14.10
CA ASP A 105 -19.97 -0.99 15.33
C ASP A 105 -20.93 0.13 14.95
N ASP A 106 -22.20 -0.27 14.89
CA ASP A 106 -23.32 0.59 14.49
C ASP A 106 -23.61 1.69 15.51
N GLY A 107 -22.93 1.63 16.65
CA GLY A 107 -22.97 2.68 17.64
C GLY A 107 -24.27 2.75 18.41
N ILE A 108 -24.76 1.62 18.93
CA ILE A 108 -25.88 1.61 19.86
C ILE A 108 -25.31 1.78 21.27
N GLY A 109 -25.16 3.02 21.75
CA GLY A 109 -24.67 3.32 23.11
C GLY A 109 -24.10 4.73 23.29
N LEU A 110 -23.76 5.12 24.53
CA LEU A 110 -23.16 6.43 24.83
C LEU A 110 -21.80 6.64 24.12
N THR A 111 -21.02 5.57 23.94
CA THR A 111 -19.69 5.60 23.31
C THR A 111 -19.72 6.08 21.86
N SER A 112 -20.75 5.73 21.10
CA SER A 112 -20.88 6.16 19.70
C SER A 112 -21.36 7.59 19.55
N LEU A 113 -22.16 8.10 20.51
CA LEU A 113 -22.57 9.51 20.55
C LEU A 113 -21.36 10.44 20.56
N PHE A 114 -20.30 10.05 21.26
CA PHE A 114 -19.09 10.86 21.40
C PHE A 114 -17.94 10.45 20.46
N LEU A 115 -17.89 9.19 19.99
CA LEU A 115 -16.77 8.67 19.20
C LEU A 115 -17.12 8.32 17.75
N GLY A 116 -18.39 8.44 17.34
CA GLY A 116 -18.86 8.11 16.00
C GLY A 116 -18.91 6.60 15.71
N ARG A 117 -19.45 6.24 14.55
CA ARG A 117 -19.54 4.85 14.07
C ARG A 117 -18.16 4.30 13.67
N LEU A 118 -17.99 2.99 13.77
CA LEU A 118 -16.73 2.31 13.42
C LEU A 118 -17.02 1.08 12.55
N PHE A 119 -16.15 0.82 11.59
CA PHE A 119 -16.09 -0.46 10.88
C PHE A 119 -14.66 -0.97 10.91
N SER A 120 -14.48 -2.26 11.16
CA SER A 120 -13.15 -2.88 11.14
C SER A 120 -13.12 -4.27 10.52
N TYR A 121 -11.94 -4.62 10.02
CA TYR A 121 -11.62 -5.89 9.38
C TYR A 121 -10.47 -6.55 10.11
N GLN A 122 -10.56 -7.86 10.30
CA GLN A 122 -9.42 -8.74 10.54
C GLN A 122 -9.23 -9.60 9.30
N ALA A 123 -7.99 -9.73 8.85
CA ALA A 123 -7.68 -10.49 7.66
C ALA A 123 -6.30 -11.15 7.74
N ILE A 124 -6.12 -12.14 6.87
CA ILE A 124 -4.84 -12.80 6.64
C ILE A 124 -4.42 -12.53 5.21
N PHE A 125 -3.17 -12.11 5.03
CA PHE A 125 -2.58 -11.83 3.74
C PHE A 125 -1.82 -13.06 3.25
N TYR A 126 -2.00 -13.33 1.97
CA TYR A 126 -1.44 -14.48 1.29
C TYR A 126 -0.74 -14.05 0.00
N LYS A 127 0.26 -14.84 -0.38
CA LYS A 127 0.98 -14.71 -1.64
C LYS A 127 0.91 -16.02 -2.41
N GLU A 128 0.59 -15.94 -3.69
CA GLU A 128 0.62 -17.09 -4.58
C GLU A 128 2.07 -17.58 -4.75
N ASP A 129 2.26 -18.90 -4.80
CA ASP A 129 3.58 -19.53 -4.93
C ASP A 129 4.34 -19.05 -6.18
N SER A 130 3.64 -18.85 -7.29
CA SER A 130 4.19 -18.34 -8.56
C SER A 130 4.76 -16.91 -8.45
N ASN A 131 4.29 -16.15 -7.45
CA ASN A 131 4.68 -14.77 -7.19
C ASN A 131 5.77 -14.65 -6.11
N ILE A 132 6.27 -15.78 -5.58
CA ILE A 132 7.39 -15.79 -4.65
C ILE A 132 8.66 -15.41 -5.39
N ILE A 133 9.40 -14.48 -4.80
CA ILE A 133 10.61 -13.91 -5.37
C ILE A 133 11.80 -14.71 -4.83
N SER A 134 12.65 -15.22 -5.73
CA SER A 134 13.89 -15.90 -5.35
C SER A 134 15.09 -14.95 -5.33
N GLU A 135 16.09 -15.29 -4.53
CA GLU A 135 17.33 -14.51 -4.43
C GLU A 135 18.04 -14.39 -5.78
N ASN A 136 18.10 -15.47 -6.55
CA ASN A 136 18.76 -15.51 -7.85
C ASN A 136 18.11 -14.54 -8.85
N GLN A 137 16.78 -14.45 -8.84
CA GLN A 137 16.06 -13.50 -9.68
C GLN A 137 16.41 -12.05 -9.31
N VAL A 138 16.35 -11.70 -8.02
CA VAL A 138 16.71 -10.35 -7.56
C VAL A 138 18.18 -10.06 -7.86
N ARG A 139 19.07 -11.02 -7.63
CA ARG A 139 20.52 -10.90 -7.87
C ARG A 139 20.80 -10.54 -9.32
N SER A 140 20.14 -11.19 -10.28
CA SER A 140 20.31 -10.92 -11.71
C SER A 140 19.95 -9.48 -12.11
N VAL A 141 18.98 -8.88 -11.41
CA VAL A 141 18.48 -7.52 -11.67
C VAL A 141 19.40 -6.47 -11.05
N ILE A 142 19.91 -6.72 -9.84
CA ILE A 142 20.80 -5.78 -9.15
C ILE A 142 22.26 -5.88 -9.58
N GLN A 143 22.66 -6.98 -10.23
CA GLN A 143 24.02 -7.14 -10.70
C GLN A 143 24.33 -6.07 -11.75
N ASN A 144 25.39 -5.31 -11.53
CA ASN A 144 25.84 -4.18 -12.36
C ASN A 144 24.88 -2.98 -12.45
N ASN A 145 23.75 -2.99 -11.73
CA ASN A 145 22.78 -1.89 -11.75
C ASN A 145 22.74 -1.21 -10.38
N ARG A 146 22.49 0.10 -10.38
CA ARG A 146 22.20 0.86 -9.16
C ARG A 146 20.77 1.34 -9.22
N PHE A 147 20.06 1.24 -8.11
CA PHE A 147 18.68 1.69 -8.03
C PHE A 147 18.55 2.81 -7.02
N THR A 148 17.76 3.84 -7.34
CA THR A 148 17.48 4.95 -6.44
C THR A 148 15.99 5.17 -6.28
N ALA A 149 15.56 5.45 -5.05
CA ALA A 149 14.16 5.63 -4.72
C ALA A 149 13.58 6.86 -5.42
N THR A 150 12.51 6.65 -6.16
CA THR A 150 11.79 7.73 -6.86
C THR A 150 10.48 8.04 -6.16
N GLN A 151 9.85 7.03 -5.53
CA GLN A 151 8.53 7.17 -4.92
C GLN A 151 8.40 6.33 -3.65
N THR A 152 7.44 6.71 -2.80
CA THR A 152 6.99 5.91 -1.67
C THR A 152 5.48 5.81 -1.58
N MET A 153 5.02 4.71 -1.00
CA MET A 153 3.66 4.51 -0.53
C MET A 153 3.71 4.09 0.94
N THR A 154 3.13 4.87 1.83
CA THR A 154 3.08 4.58 3.27
C THR A 154 1.66 4.31 3.70
N THR A 155 1.40 3.13 4.25
CA THR A 155 0.11 2.78 4.85
C THR A 155 0.19 3.00 6.36
N ASN A 156 -0.90 3.48 6.94
CA ASN A 156 -1.03 3.61 8.38
C ASN A 156 -2.46 3.26 8.80
N ARG A 157 -2.56 2.34 9.76
CA ARG A 157 -3.85 1.87 10.30
C ARG A 157 -4.72 3.00 10.86
N ASN A 158 -4.15 4.14 11.24
CA ASN A 158 -4.88 5.28 11.81
C ASN A 158 -5.13 6.43 10.81
N THR A 159 -4.60 6.39 9.59
CA THR A 159 -4.86 7.43 8.57
C THR A 159 -6.03 7.04 7.66
N PHE A 160 -6.49 7.98 6.84
CA PHE A 160 -7.63 7.77 5.93
C PHE A 160 -7.34 6.80 4.77
N GLY A 161 -6.07 6.67 4.39
CA GLY A 161 -5.57 5.82 3.32
C GLY A 161 -4.04 5.89 3.28
N ALA A 162 -3.47 5.28 2.25
CA ALA A 162 -2.06 5.36 1.93
C ALA A 162 -1.63 6.80 1.61
N LYS A 163 -0.43 7.17 2.07
CA LYS A 163 0.22 8.44 1.73
C LYS A 163 1.27 8.18 0.67
N HIS A 164 1.29 9.02 -0.34
CA HIS A 164 2.24 8.94 -1.43
C HIS A 164 3.19 10.14 -1.41
N ALA A 165 4.46 9.89 -1.73
CA ALA A 165 5.44 10.96 -1.89
C ALA A 165 6.42 10.62 -3.00
N ASN A 166 6.77 11.62 -3.81
CA ASN A 166 7.87 11.56 -4.76
C ASN A 166 9.12 12.10 -4.09
N PHE A 167 10.27 11.45 -4.33
CA PHE A 167 11.54 11.98 -3.88
C PHE A 167 12.02 13.08 -4.82
N GLY A 168 12.36 14.24 -4.26
CA GLY A 168 13.14 15.26 -4.94
C GLY A 168 14.65 14.97 -4.87
N SER A 169 15.47 15.92 -5.31
CA SER A 169 16.93 15.84 -5.24
C SER A 169 17.45 15.92 -3.79
N GLY A 170 17.48 14.80 -3.05
CA GLY A 170 18.08 14.75 -1.72
C GLY A 170 17.84 13.42 -0.98
N SER A 171 18.81 13.01 -0.13
CA SER A 171 18.79 11.81 0.74
C SER A 171 17.98 10.62 0.20
N ILE A 172 18.32 10.17 -1.00
CA ILE A 172 17.55 9.14 -1.70
C ILE A 172 18.03 7.76 -1.26
N LEU A 173 17.11 6.91 -0.81
CA LEU A 173 17.38 5.49 -0.56
C LEU A 173 17.95 4.86 -1.84
N ARG A 174 19.10 4.20 -1.74
CA ARG A 174 19.79 3.58 -2.87
C ARG A 174 20.12 2.12 -2.60
N VAL A 175 20.05 1.32 -3.64
CA VAL A 175 20.59 -0.05 -3.68
C VAL A 175 21.78 -0.02 -4.61
N ASP A 176 22.95 -0.34 -4.07
CA ASP A 176 24.19 -0.45 -4.85
C ASP A 176 24.22 -1.79 -5.58
N SER A 177 24.95 -1.81 -6.70
CA SER A 177 25.28 -3.04 -7.41
C SER A 177 25.98 -4.02 -6.47
N ASN A 178 25.59 -5.29 -6.53
CA ASN A 178 26.19 -6.38 -5.74
C ASN A 178 26.04 -6.20 -4.21
N THR A 179 25.01 -5.49 -3.75
CA THR A 179 24.66 -5.48 -2.32
C THR A 179 24.31 -6.90 -1.84
N GLU A 180 24.45 -7.13 -0.53
CA GLU A 180 24.11 -8.42 0.07
C GLU A 180 22.60 -8.67 -0.01
N LEU A 181 22.25 -9.89 -0.40
CA LEU A 181 20.89 -10.42 -0.37
C LEU A 181 20.85 -11.51 0.68
N THR A 182 19.77 -11.55 1.46
CA THR A 182 19.53 -12.61 2.44
C THR A 182 18.15 -13.18 2.25
N SER A 183 18.06 -14.50 2.24
CA SER A 183 16.78 -15.22 2.12
C SER A 183 16.37 -15.77 3.48
N LYS A 184 15.19 -15.37 3.97
CA LYS A 184 14.66 -15.86 5.24
C LYS A 184 13.15 -16.08 5.12
N ASN A 185 12.68 -17.26 5.52
CA ASN A 185 11.26 -17.63 5.52
C ASN A 185 10.58 -17.42 4.16
N GLY A 186 11.26 -17.78 3.06
CA GLY A 186 10.73 -17.60 1.71
C GLY A 186 10.66 -16.15 1.21
N LYS A 187 11.27 -15.20 1.94
CA LYS A 187 11.36 -13.79 1.58
C LYS A 187 12.80 -13.40 1.28
N VAL A 188 12.98 -12.52 0.31
CA VAL A 188 14.29 -11.97 -0.05
C VAL A 188 14.42 -10.58 0.56
N PHE A 189 15.50 -10.37 1.27
CA PHE A 189 15.85 -9.12 1.89
C PHE A 189 17.11 -8.53 1.26
N ILE A 190 17.13 -7.21 1.13
CA ILE A 190 18.21 -6.46 0.52
C ILE A 190 18.65 -5.31 1.42
N ILE A 191 19.97 -5.06 1.46
CA ILE A 191 20.52 -3.90 2.17
C ILE A 191 20.47 -2.69 1.24
N ALA A 192 19.74 -1.66 1.67
CA ALA A 192 19.69 -0.37 1.01
C ALA A 192 20.30 0.73 1.90
N LYS A 193 20.93 1.70 1.26
CA LYS A 193 21.68 2.77 1.91
C LYS A 193 20.95 4.09 1.77
N THR A 194 20.90 4.88 2.83
CA THR A 194 20.37 6.25 2.81
C THR A 194 21.48 7.22 3.22
N PRO A 195 21.96 8.07 2.31
CA PRO A 195 22.87 9.15 2.68
C PRO A 195 22.09 10.22 3.45
N LYS A 196 22.62 10.64 4.59
CA LYS A 196 22.08 11.76 5.37
C LYS A 196 22.75 13.08 4.96
N PRO A 197 22.10 14.24 5.19
CA PRO A 197 22.72 15.55 4.96
C PRO A 197 24.04 15.75 5.71
N THR A 198 24.21 15.06 6.84
CA THR A 198 25.44 15.05 7.65
C THR A 198 26.60 14.27 7.02
N GLY A 199 26.40 13.63 5.86
CA GLY A 199 27.39 12.75 5.21
C GLY A 199 27.39 11.31 5.72
N ILE A 200 26.65 11.01 6.80
CA ILE A 200 26.52 9.65 7.36
C ILE A 200 25.68 8.78 6.42
N ILE A 201 26.15 7.56 6.14
CA ILE A 201 25.41 6.56 5.38
C ILE A 201 24.76 5.59 6.36
N ILE A 202 23.44 5.52 6.36
CA ILE A 202 22.68 4.54 7.14
C ILE A 202 22.34 3.37 6.22
N SER A 203 22.65 2.15 6.65
CA SER A 203 22.27 0.93 5.95
C SER A 203 21.12 0.28 6.69
N ASP A 204 20.08 -0.09 5.95
CA ASP A 204 18.87 -0.71 6.48
C ASP A 204 18.48 -1.89 5.59
N THR A 205 17.84 -2.90 6.20
CA THR A 205 17.35 -4.08 5.49
C THR A 205 15.89 -3.89 5.07
N TYR A 206 15.57 -4.27 3.84
CA TYR A 206 14.24 -4.16 3.24
C TYR A 206 13.83 -5.48 2.61
N GLU A 207 12.54 -5.82 2.66
CA GLU A 207 11.98 -6.96 1.93
C GLU A 207 11.73 -6.55 0.47
N VAL A 208 12.10 -7.41 -0.48
CA VAL A 208 11.80 -7.23 -1.90
C VAL A 208 10.40 -7.78 -2.17
N ILE A 209 9.49 -6.93 -2.61
CA ILE A 209 8.09 -7.30 -2.89
C ILE A 209 7.71 -7.21 -4.36
N GLY A 210 8.60 -6.67 -5.20
CA GLY A 210 8.42 -6.68 -6.64
C GLY A 210 9.65 -6.19 -7.39
N PHE A 211 9.84 -6.61 -8.63
CA PHE A 211 10.92 -6.09 -9.47
C PHE A 211 10.66 -6.33 -10.97
N ASN A 212 11.39 -5.61 -11.81
CA ASN A 212 11.61 -5.91 -13.23
C ASN A 212 13.01 -5.40 -13.64
N SER A 213 13.28 -5.26 -14.94
CA SER A 213 14.57 -4.75 -15.46
C SER A 213 14.95 -3.35 -14.98
N ASP A 214 13.95 -2.50 -14.73
CA ASP A 214 14.13 -1.06 -14.54
C ASP A 214 13.74 -0.59 -13.14
N TYR A 215 13.01 -1.41 -12.39
CA TYR A 215 12.45 -1.06 -11.10
C TYR A 215 12.61 -2.19 -10.08
N ILE A 216 12.80 -1.79 -8.83
CA ILE A 216 12.70 -2.67 -7.67
C ILE A 216 11.79 -2.02 -6.62
N LEU A 217 10.89 -2.81 -6.07
CA LEU A 217 9.94 -2.40 -5.04
C LEU A 217 10.34 -3.05 -3.72
N LEU A 218 10.67 -2.20 -2.75
CA LEU A 218 11.13 -2.58 -1.43
C LEU A 218 10.07 -2.22 -0.39
N THR A 219 9.90 -3.03 0.64
CA THR A 219 9.01 -2.70 1.77
C THR A 219 9.75 -2.80 3.10
N LYS A 220 9.32 -1.97 4.04
CA LYS A 220 9.78 -1.99 5.43
C LYS A 220 8.64 -1.68 6.37
N GLU A 221 8.60 -2.43 7.46
CA GLU A 221 7.77 -2.11 8.62
C GLU A 221 8.42 -0.96 9.41
N ILE A 222 7.69 0.14 9.56
CA ILE A 222 8.17 1.35 10.25
C ILE A 222 7.74 1.36 11.71
N LYS A 223 6.57 0.77 11.99
CA LYS A 223 6.02 0.65 13.33
C LYS A 223 5.19 -0.62 13.40
N ASP A 224 5.52 -1.47 14.38
CA ASP A 224 4.92 -2.78 14.61
C ASP A 224 3.42 -2.81 14.32
N GLU A 225 3.08 -3.57 13.27
CA GLU A 225 1.76 -3.92 12.77
C GLU A 225 0.84 -2.72 12.51
N LYS A 226 1.42 -1.54 12.33
CA LYS A 226 0.68 -0.26 12.25
C LYS A 226 1.05 0.56 11.04
N MET A 227 2.32 0.53 10.63
CA MET A 227 2.81 1.36 9.55
C MET A 227 3.81 0.61 8.69
N PHE A 228 3.47 0.47 7.41
CA PHE A 228 4.34 -0.11 6.41
C PHE A 228 4.65 0.94 5.35
N ARG A 229 5.84 0.83 4.75
CA ARG A 229 6.24 1.72 3.67
C ARG A 229 6.89 0.93 2.55
N ALA A 230 6.31 1.05 1.37
CA ALA A 230 6.92 0.62 0.13
C ALA A 230 7.71 1.77 -0.50
N TYR A 231 8.83 1.42 -1.11
CA TYR A 231 9.74 2.29 -1.84
C TYR A 231 9.90 1.74 -3.24
N LEU A 232 9.56 2.53 -4.24
CA LEU A 232 9.86 2.22 -5.62
C LEU A 232 11.20 2.83 -5.97
N LEU A 233 12.15 2.01 -6.38
CA LEU A 233 13.46 2.44 -6.84
C LEU A 233 13.56 2.19 -8.33
N LYS A 234 14.14 3.16 -9.04
CA LYS A 234 14.40 3.11 -10.48
C LYS A 234 15.89 2.89 -10.73
N LYS A 235 16.21 2.09 -11.74
CA LYS A 235 17.55 1.91 -12.27
C LYS A 235 18.13 3.24 -12.76
N ASN A 236 19.35 3.53 -12.33
CA ASN A 236 20.16 4.67 -12.77
C ASN A 236 21.13 4.27 -13.87
#